data_AF-A0A7R9ZJ89-F1
#
_entry.id   AF-A0A7R9ZJ89-F1
#
_cell.length_a   1.000
_cell.length_b   1.000
_cell.length_c   1.000
_cell.angle_alpha   90.00
_cell.angle_beta   90.00
_cell.angle_gamma   90.00
#
_symmetry.space_group_name_H-M   'P 1'
#
loop_
_entity.id
_entity.type
_entity.pdbx_description
1 polymer ?
#
loop_
_entity_poly.entity_id
_entity_poly.type
_entity_poly.pdbx_seq_one_letter_code
_entity_poly.pdbx_strand_id
1 'polypeptide(L)'
;MSHGTPIHKFVGQTEDSDSLRAVNYSVQRQTRLNANDFQKEVLKFAIQWEDYVRGNVDPQIEKVTELQRVRVHYESKLPTLRATHNRLQSEGKKINPTDAQKLERNEAKLKAAFTEHETAATHLCAWLDEIVRNGMVDLLPMMLKAIELMNNRTSIEQHVQQQRLFDACEAMDDVVEDYTPQEA
;
A
#
# COMPACT_ATOMS: atom_id res chain seq x y z
N MET A 1 -28.91 -23.21 49.13
CA MET A 1 -29.48 -22.97 47.79
C MET A 1 -30.62 -21.97 47.95
N SER A 2 -30.38 -20.67 47.79
CA SER A 2 -31.44 -19.65 47.89
C SER A 2 -31.98 -19.34 46.50
N HIS A 3 -32.83 -20.22 45.99
CA HIS A 3 -33.71 -19.88 44.88
C HIS A 3 -34.90 -19.11 45.44
N GLY A 4 -35.16 -17.91 44.92
CA GLY A 4 -36.31 -17.09 45.30
C GLY A 4 -35.99 -15.70 45.89
N THR A 5 -34.73 -15.29 45.96
CA THR A 5 -34.43 -13.88 46.25
C THR A 5 -34.80 -13.01 45.04
N PRO A 6 -35.31 -11.77 45.24
CA PRO A 6 -35.64 -10.84 44.15
C PRO A 6 -34.47 -10.64 43.17
N ILE A 7 -33.24 -10.62 43.70
CA ILE A 7 -31.98 -10.56 42.94
C ILE A 7 -31.88 -11.71 41.92
N HIS A 8 -32.28 -12.93 42.28
CA HIS A 8 -32.20 -14.09 41.38
C HIS A 8 -33.30 -14.06 40.29
N LYS A 9 -34.41 -13.34 40.52
CA LYS A 9 -35.43 -13.07 39.49
C LYS A 9 -34.97 -11.99 38.50
N PHE A 10 -34.34 -10.92 39.00
CA PHE A 10 -33.77 -9.86 38.16
C PHE A 10 -32.60 -10.35 37.30
N VAL A 11 -31.68 -11.14 37.88
CA VAL A 11 -30.54 -11.69 37.13
C VAL A 11 -30.99 -12.67 36.03
N GLY A 12 -32.08 -13.42 36.27
CA GLY A 12 -32.64 -14.35 35.29
C GLY A 12 -33.40 -13.69 34.13
N GLN A 13 -33.71 -12.39 34.21
CA GLN A 13 -34.39 -11.63 33.15
C GLN A 13 -33.42 -10.89 32.21
N THR A 14 -32.13 -10.82 32.55
CA THR A 14 -31.10 -10.15 31.71
C THR A 14 -30.54 -11.02 30.58
N GLU A 15 -31.21 -12.14 30.23
CA GLU A 15 -30.92 -12.88 28.99
C GLU A 15 -31.47 -12.19 27.73
N ASP A 16 -31.91 -10.94 27.86
CA ASP A 16 -32.24 -10.10 26.72
C ASP A 16 -31.00 -9.75 25.89
N SER A 17 -31.20 -9.68 24.58
CA SER A 17 -30.19 -9.29 23.58
C SER A 17 -29.55 -7.93 23.86
N ASP A 18 -30.13 -7.16 24.78
CA ASP A 18 -29.76 -5.79 25.14
C ASP A 18 -28.88 -5.72 26.39
N SER A 19 -28.57 -6.86 27.03
CA SER A 19 -27.62 -6.84 28.16
C SER A 19 -26.24 -6.33 27.73
N LEU A 20 -25.61 -5.51 28.56
CA LEU A 20 -24.26 -4.97 28.33
C LEU A 20 -23.23 -6.08 27.98
N ARG A 21 -23.45 -7.30 28.47
CA ARG A 21 -22.62 -8.47 28.13
C ARG A 21 -22.84 -8.94 26.70
N ALA A 22 -24.09 -9.02 26.23
CA ALA A 22 -24.43 -9.35 24.86
C ALA A 22 -23.90 -8.28 23.88
N VAL A 23 -24.01 -7.00 24.26
CA VAL A 23 -23.43 -5.86 23.51
C VAL A 23 -21.91 -5.94 23.46
N ASN A 24 -21.22 -6.16 24.58
CA ASN A 24 -19.75 -6.30 24.56
C ASN A 24 -19.29 -7.51 23.71
N TYR A 25 -20.03 -8.62 23.73
CA TYR A 25 -19.71 -9.80 22.92
C TYR A 25 -19.94 -9.55 21.43
N SER A 26 -21.03 -8.87 21.05
CA SER A 26 -21.32 -8.51 19.66
C SER A 26 -20.28 -7.53 19.11
N VAL A 27 -19.85 -6.55 19.91
CA VAL A 27 -18.76 -5.61 19.59
C VAL A 27 -17.46 -6.36 19.33
N GLN A 28 -17.02 -7.21 20.25
CA GLN A 28 -15.77 -7.97 20.08
C GLN A 28 -15.80 -8.86 18.83
N ARG A 29 -16.93 -9.54 18.59
CA ARG A 29 -17.14 -10.34 17.39
C ARG A 29 -17.03 -9.49 16.13
N GLN A 30 -17.70 -8.33 16.09
CA GLN A 30 -17.71 -7.45 14.94
C GLN A 30 -16.34 -6.80 14.70
N THR A 31 -15.63 -6.39 15.75
CA THR A 31 -14.24 -5.92 15.64
C THR A 31 -13.34 -6.96 15.00
N ARG A 32 -13.49 -8.24 15.37
CA ARG A 32 -12.71 -9.34 14.79
C ARG A 32 -13.07 -9.59 13.31
N LEU A 33 -14.35 -9.49 12.96
CA LEU A 33 -14.81 -9.61 11.57
C LEU A 33 -14.24 -8.47 10.71
N ASN A 34 -14.38 -7.22 11.18
CA ASN A 34 -13.84 -6.05 10.51
C ASN A 34 -12.31 -6.14 10.32
N ALA A 35 -11.58 -6.59 11.34
CA ALA A 35 -10.13 -6.80 11.24
C ALA A 35 -9.76 -7.85 10.18
N ASN A 36 -10.51 -8.95 10.11
CA ASN A 36 -10.29 -9.98 9.09
C ASN A 36 -10.62 -9.45 7.68
N ASP A 37 -11.69 -8.69 7.53
CA ASP A 37 -12.09 -8.12 6.24
C ASP A 37 -11.08 -7.07 5.76
N PHE A 38 -10.58 -6.22 6.67
CA PHE A 38 -9.46 -5.33 6.38
C PHE A 38 -8.23 -6.07 5.89
N GLN A 39 -7.85 -7.14 6.61
CA GLN A 39 -6.69 -7.95 6.24
C GLN A 39 -6.86 -8.63 4.88
N LYS A 40 -8.05 -9.15 4.58
CA LYS A 40 -8.32 -9.85 3.32
C LYS A 40 -8.43 -8.94 2.12
N GLU A 41 -9.06 -7.77 2.28
CA GLU A 41 -9.41 -6.91 1.14
C GLU A 41 -8.38 -5.81 0.94
N VAL A 42 -7.92 -5.16 2.02
CA VAL A 42 -7.01 -4.00 1.93
C VAL A 42 -5.56 -4.46 1.95
N LEU A 43 -5.14 -5.20 2.98
CA LEU A 43 -3.73 -5.61 3.11
C LEU A 43 -3.31 -6.56 2.00
N LYS A 44 -4.14 -7.54 1.66
CA LYS A 44 -3.83 -8.48 0.58
C LYS A 44 -3.68 -7.77 -0.77
N PHE A 45 -4.58 -6.83 -1.09
CA PHE A 45 -4.48 -6.06 -2.31
C PHE A 45 -3.21 -5.21 -2.34
N ALA A 46 -2.90 -4.51 -1.25
CA ALA A 46 -1.68 -3.69 -1.14
C ALA A 46 -0.41 -4.53 -1.37
N ILE A 47 -0.34 -5.72 -0.77
CA ILE A 47 0.78 -6.66 -0.97
C ILE A 47 0.86 -7.11 -2.43
N GLN A 48 -0.27 -7.52 -3.03
CA GLN A 48 -0.30 -7.96 -4.42
C GLN A 48 0.09 -6.85 -5.40
N TRP A 49 -0.35 -5.62 -5.13
CA TRP A 49 0.01 -4.45 -5.91
C TRP A 49 1.49 -4.13 -5.78
N GLU A 50 2.04 -4.15 -4.56
CA GLU A 50 3.48 -3.97 -4.34
C GLU A 50 4.30 -5.04 -5.05
N ASP A 51 3.94 -6.32 -4.90
CA ASP A 51 4.61 -7.44 -5.56
C ASP A 51 4.55 -7.29 -7.09
N TYR A 52 3.40 -6.88 -7.62
CA TYR A 52 3.24 -6.59 -9.04
C TYR A 52 4.16 -5.46 -9.47
N VAL A 53 4.15 -4.31 -8.80
CA VAL A 53 4.99 -3.16 -9.14
C VAL A 53 6.47 -3.54 -9.06
N ARG A 54 6.89 -4.20 -7.98
CA ARG A 54 8.28 -4.60 -7.75
C ARG A 54 8.77 -5.60 -8.80
N GLY A 55 7.98 -6.65 -9.05
CA GLY A 55 8.33 -7.70 -10.02
C GLY A 55 8.42 -7.20 -11.47
N ASN A 56 7.83 -6.05 -11.74
CA ASN A 56 7.75 -5.46 -13.07
C ASN A 56 8.75 -4.30 -13.24
N VAL A 57 8.76 -3.33 -12.33
CA VAL A 57 9.55 -2.10 -12.42
C VAL A 57 11.03 -2.32 -12.11
N ASP A 58 11.36 -3.05 -11.05
CA ASP A 58 12.76 -3.22 -10.61
C ASP A 58 13.63 -3.84 -11.71
N PRO A 59 13.21 -4.93 -12.41
CA PRO A 59 14.00 -5.49 -13.51
C PRO A 59 14.22 -4.51 -14.67
N GLN A 60 13.26 -3.62 -14.94
CA GLN A 60 13.43 -2.62 -16.00
C GLN A 60 14.40 -1.51 -15.58
N ILE A 61 14.37 -1.08 -14.32
CA ILE A 61 15.34 -0.13 -13.76
C ILE A 61 16.76 -0.71 -13.85
N GLU A 62 16.93 -1.96 -13.44
CA GLU A 62 18.23 -2.66 -13.53
C GLU A 62 18.71 -2.74 -14.99
N LYS A 63 17.82 -3.10 -15.91
CA LYS A 63 18.12 -3.17 -17.35
C LYS A 63 18.56 -1.82 -17.92
N VAL A 64 17.82 -0.74 -17.64
CA VAL A 64 18.15 0.61 -18.11
C VAL A 64 19.48 1.06 -17.51
N THR A 65 19.72 0.78 -16.23
CA THR A 65 20.98 1.09 -15.55
C THR A 65 22.17 0.38 -16.20
N GLU A 66 22.03 -0.89 -16.56
CA GLU A 66 23.09 -1.64 -17.25
C GLU A 66 23.34 -1.10 -18.67
N LEU A 67 22.28 -0.81 -19.43
CA LEU A 67 22.41 -0.18 -20.76
C LEU A 67 23.09 1.19 -20.67
N GLN A 68 22.78 1.97 -19.64
CA GLN A 68 23.44 3.26 -19.39
C GLN A 68 24.94 3.09 -19.13
N ARG A 69 25.35 2.07 -18.34
CA ARG A 69 26.77 1.77 -18.12
C ARG A 69 27.48 1.42 -19.42
N VAL A 70 26.86 0.59 -20.26
CA VAL A 70 27.42 0.20 -21.57
C VAL A 70 27.56 1.42 -22.48
N ARG A 71 26.55 2.29 -22.53
CA ARG A 71 26.59 3.55 -23.29
C ARG A 71 27.75 4.44 -22.82
N VAL A 72 27.83 4.71 -21.52
CA VAL A 72 28.88 5.55 -20.91
C VAL A 72 30.28 4.99 -21.17
N HIS A 73 30.44 3.65 -21.16
CA HIS A 73 31.69 3.00 -21.53
C HIS A 73 32.15 3.37 -22.95
N TYR A 74 31.25 3.35 -23.94
CA TYR A 74 31.63 3.72 -25.31
C TYR A 74 31.74 5.24 -25.51
N GLU A 75 30.92 6.04 -24.83
CA GLU A 75 31.03 7.51 -24.83
C GLU A 75 32.38 8.00 -24.29
N SER A 76 32.90 7.37 -23.23
CA SER A 76 34.22 7.71 -22.68
C SER A 76 35.39 7.22 -23.54
N LYS A 77 35.24 6.07 -24.21
CA LYS A 77 36.30 5.43 -24.99
C LYS A 77 36.54 6.09 -26.36
N LEU A 78 35.47 6.54 -27.02
CA LEU A 78 35.53 7.07 -28.38
C LEU A 78 36.34 8.35 -28.54
N PRO A 79 36.27 9.36 -27.65
CA PRO A 79 37.08 10.56 -27.73
C PRO A 79 38.58 10.26 -27.84
N THR A 80 39.08 9.29 -27.09
CA THR A 80 40.50 8.89 -27.13
C THR A 80 40.88 8.29 -28.49
N LEU A 81 40.03 7.42 -29.05
CA LEU A 81 40.24 6.83 -30.38
C LEU A 81 40.17 7.90 -31.48
N ARG A 82 39.18 8.79 -31.41
CA ARG A 82 39.01 9.92 -32.34
C ARG A 82 40.19 10.88 -32.27
N ALA A 83 40.65 11.24 -31.09
CA ALA A 83 41.82 12.11 -30.91
C ALA A 83 43.08 11.49 -31.52
N THR A 84 43.29 10.19 -31.31
CA THR A 84 44.44 9.47 -31.90
C THR A 84 44.36 9.44 -33.42
N HIS A 85 43.18 9.13 -33.97
CA HIS A 85 42.92 9.08 -35.41
C HIS A 85 43.11 10.46 -36.06
N ASN A 86 42.52 11.50 -35.47
CA ASN A 86 42.61 12.89 -35.95
C ASN A 86 44.05 13.40 -35.90
N ARG A 87 44.82 13.08 -34.85
CA ARG A 87 46.24 13.44 -34.76
C ARG A 87 47.04 12.83 -35.90
N LEU A 88 46.91 11.52 -36.12
CA LEU A 88 47.63 10.83 -37.21
C LEU A 88 47.26 11.40 -38.57
N GLN A 89 45.98 11.70 -38.79
CA GLN A 89 45.49 12.33 -40.01
C GLN A 89 46.07 13.74 -40.20
N SER A 90 46.12 14.56 -39.15
CA SER A 90 46.68 15.92 -39.19
C SER A 90 48.19 15.94 -39.46
N GLU A 91 48.91 14.92 -39.00
CA GLU A 91 50.35 14.74 -39.24
C GLU A 91 50.65 14.12 -40.61
N GLY A 92 49.63 13.85 -41.44
CA GLY A 92 49.78 13.19 -42.74
C GLY A 92 50.25 11.74 -42.65
N LYS A 93 50.18 11.12 -41.45
CA LYS A 93 50.59 9.73 -41.23
C LYS A 93 49.50 8.77 -41.71
N LYS A 94 49.92 7.67 -42.34
CA LYS A 94 48.99 6.59 -42.70
C LYS A 94 48.40 5.98 -41.43
N ILE A 95 47.08 5.90 -41.40
CA ILE A 95 46.33 5.26 -40.32
C ILE A 95 46.39 3.75 -40.55
N ASN A 96 46.70 3.00 -39.48
CA ASN A 96 46.68 1.55 -39.55
C ASN A 96 45.24 1.07 -39.83
N PRO A 97 45.01 0.24 -40.86
CA PRO A 97 43.68 -0.31 -41.16
C PRO A 97 42.99 -0.96 -39.96
N THR A 98 43.75 -1.59 -39.07
CA THR A 98 43.23 -2.20 -37.83
C THR A 98 42.66 -1.17 -36.87
N ASP A 99 43.30 0.00 -36.75
CA ASP A 99 42.84 1.08 -35.86
C ASP A 99 41.62 1.79 -36.43
N ALA A 100 41.56 1.96 -37.76
CA ALA A 100 40.39 2.49 -38.45
C ALA A 100 39.15 1.59 -38.25
N GLN A 101 39.28 0.27 -38.48
CA GLN A 101 38.21 -0.69 -38.22
C GLN A 101 37.80 -0.73 -36.74
N LYS A 102 38.76 -0.58 -35.82
CA LYS A 102 38.49 -0.51 -34.39
C LYS A 102 37.66 0.72 -34.06
N LEU A 103 37.99 1.90 -34.61
CA LEU A 103 37.21 3.12 -34.42
C LEU A 103 35.78 2.93 -34.92
N GLU A 104 35.62 2.51 -36.18
CA GLU A 104 34.32 2.25 -36.80
C GLU A 104 33.45 1.29 -35.98
N ARG A 105 34.03 0.17 -35.52
CA ARG A 105 33.31 -0.80 -34.68
C ARG A 105 32.87 -0.21 -33.35
N ASN A 106 33.68 0.63 -32.70
CA ASN A 106 33.28 1.25 -31.44
C ASN A 106 32.21 2.35 -31.67
N GLU A 107 32.24 3.05 -32.80
CA GLU A 107 31.18 4.00 -33.18
C GLU A 107 29.84 3.30 -33.42
N ALA A 108 29.86 2.17 -34.14
CA ALA A 108 28.67 1.33 -34.32
C ALA A 108 28.12 0.83 -32.97
N LYS A 109 29.00 0.40 -32.06
CA LYS A 109 28.62 -0.04 -30.71
C LYS A 109 28.04 1.07 -29.85
N LEU A 110 28.59 2.29 -29.93
CA LEU A 110 28.01 3.44 -29.23
C LEU A 110 26.61 3.72 -29.77
N LYS A 111 26.45 3.74 -31.10
CA LYS A 111 25.14 3.98 -31.71
C LYS A 111 24.11 2.93 -31.28
N ALA A 112 24.47 1.66 -31.30
CA ALA A 112 23.60 0.58 -30.83
C ALA A 112 23.25 0.72 -29.35
N ALA A 113 24.25 0.91 -28.48
CA ALA A 113 24.05 1.10 -27.03
C ALA A 113 23.17 2.31 -26.73
N PHE A 114 23.34 3.41 -27.47
CA PHE A 114 22.49 4.60 -27.34
C PHE A 114 21.04 4.28 -27.71
N THR A 115 20.79 3.67 -28.88
CA THR A 115 19.43 3.33 -29.32
C THR A 115 18.74 2.37 -28.36
N GLU A 116 19.45 1.35 -27.88
CA GLU A 116 18.92 0.38 -26.91
C GLU A 116 18.59 1.05 -25.57
N HIS A 117 19.51 1.90 -25.05
CA HIS A 117 19.29 2.67 -23.83
C HIS A 117 18.06 3.57 -23.95
N GLU A 118 17.99 4.42 -24.98
CA GLU A 118 16.90 5.38 -25.14
C GLU A 118 15.54 4.68 -25.30
N THR A 119 15.51 3.56 -26.01
CA THR A 119 14.28 2.75 -26.19
C THR A 119 13.83 2.17 -24.85
N ALA A 120 14.75 1.56 -24.10
CA ALA A 120 14.44 0.97 -22.79
C ALA A 120 14.03 2.05 -21.77
N ALA A 121 14.74 3.18 -21.74
CA ALA A 121 14.43 4.30 -20.84
C ALA A 121 13.07 4.91 -21.16
N THR A 122 12.74 5.10 -22.44
CA THR A 122 11.42 5.61 -22.87
C THR A 122 10.30 4.68 -22.43
N HIS A 123 10.46 3.36 -22.63
CA HIS A 123 9.47 2.39 -22.15
C HIS A 123 9.32 2.41 -20.63
N LEU A 124 10.43 2.48 -19.88
CA LEU A 124 10.38 2.59 -18.43
C LEU A 124 9.64 3.85 -17.98
N CYS A 125 9.92 5.00 -18.58
CA CYS A 125 9.23 6.26 -18.27
C CYS A 125 7.73 6.18 -18.56
N ALA A 126 7.34 5.65 -19.71
CA ALA A 126 5.93 5.48 -20.06
C ALA A 126 5.21 4.57 -19.06
N TRP A 127 5.87 3.52 -18.60
CA TRP A 127 5.30 2.57 -17.66
C TRP A 127 5.21 3.12 -16.24
N LEU A 128 6.23 3.85 -15.78
CA LEU A 128 6.17 4.57 -14.50
C LEU A 128 5.03 5.59 -14.50
N ASP A 129 4.84 6.31 -15.61
CA ASP A 129 3.75 7.27 -15.75
C ASP A 129 2.37 6.58 -15.73
N GLU A 130 2.25 5.40 -16.34
CA GLU A 130 1.06 4.56 -16.23
C GLU A 130 0.80 4.09 -14.79
N ILE A 131 1.81 3.56 -14.10
CA ILE A 131 1.70 3.10 -12.71
C ILE A 131 1.32 4.25 -11.78
N VAL A 132 1.89 5.44 -11.96
CA VAL A 132 1.57 6.60 -11.13
C VAL A 132 0.14 7.09 -11.41
N ARG A 133 -0.26 7.18 -12.68
CA ARG A 133 -1.62 7.58 -13.05
C ARG A 133 -2.67 6.61 -12.55
N ASN A 134 -2.44 5.31 -12.71
CA ASN A 134 -3.36 4.27 -12.28
C ASN A 134 -3.25 4.02 -10.77
N GLY A 135 -2.14 4.35 -10.13
CA GLY A 135 -1.92 4.14 -8.70
C GLY A 135 -2.97 4.83 -7.83
N MET A 136 -3.45 6.02 -8.21
CA MET A 136 -4.57 6.66 -7.49
C MET A 136 -5.90 5.92 -7.68
N VAL A 137 -6.13 5.36 -8.87
CA VAL A 137 -7.32 4.55 -9.16
C VAL A 137 -7.27 3.24 -8.38
N ASP A 138 -6.10 2.62 -8.29
CA ASP A 138 -5.87 1.39 -7.51
C ASP A 138 -5.97 1.62 -5.99
N LEU A 139 -5.57 2.81 -5.52
CA LEU A 139 -5.65 3.19 -4.11
C LEU A 139 -7.09 3.49 -3.67
N LEU A 140 -7.94 3.97 -4.58
CA LEU A 140 -9.29 4.43 -4.25
C LEU A 140 -10.16 3.33 -3.61
N PRO A 141 -10.25 2.10 -4.15
CA PRO A 141 -10.96 1.00 -3.49
C PRO A 141 -10.48 0.72 -2.07
N MET A 142 -9.16 0.78 -1.82
CA MET A 142 -8.61 0.58 -0.48
C MET A 142 -9.04 1.70 0.47
N MET A 143 -9.00 2.95 0.02
CA MET A 143 -9.44 4.09 0.81
C MET A 143 -10.93 4.00 1.15
N LEU A 144 -11.77 3.64 0.18
CA LEU A 144 -13.20 3.44 0.39
C LEU A 144 -13.46 2.33 1.41
N LYS A 145 -12.74 1.21 1.32
CA LYS A 145 -12.86 0.11 2.29
C LYS A 145 -12.36 0.49 3.68
N ALA A 146 -11.29 1.27 3.77
CA ALA A 146 -10.83 1.80 5.05
C ALA A 146 -11.85 2.76 5.68
N ILE A 147 -12.46 3.64 4.88
CA ILE A 147 -13.53 4.56 5.33
C ILE A 147 -14.75 3.76 5.79
N GLU A 148 -15.19 2.77 5.02
CA GLU A 148 -16.30 1.89 5.39
C GLU A 148 -16.05 1.21 6.75
N LEU A 149 -14.84 0.71 6.97
CA LEU A 149 -14.44 0.10 8.23
C LEU A 149 -14.42 1.09 9.40
N MET A 150 -13.94 2.31 9.19
CA MET A 150 -13.97 3.38 10.20
C MET A 150 -15.39 3.82 10.55
N ASN A 151 -16.27 3.93 9.54
CA ASN A 151 -17.68 4.27 9.75
C ASN A 151 -18.39 3.18 10.53
N ASN A 152 -18.20 1.91 10.14
CA ASN A 152 -18.77 0.76 10.85
C ASN A 152 -18.31 0.73 12.30
N ARG A 153 -17.01 0.96 12.56
CA ARG A 153 -16.47 1.04 13.92
C ARG A 153 -17.12 2.17 14.73
N THR A 154 -17.16 3.38 14.18
CA THR A 154 -17.72 4.56 14.87
C THR A 154 -19.20 4.34 15.20
N SER A 155 -19.97 3.77 14.27
CA SER A 155 -21.39 3.46 14.49
C SER A 155 -21.59 2.48 15.64
N ILE A 156 -20.75 1.45 15.73
CA ILE A 156 -20.78 0.47 16.83
C ILE A 156 -20.43 1.16 18.16
N GLU A 157 -19.36 1.97 18.19
CA GLU A 157 -18.94 2.68 19.40
C GLU A 157 -20.05 3.62 19.91
N GLN A 158 -20.74 4.32 19.01
CA GLN A 158 -21.89 5.18 19.34
C GLN A 158 -23.05 4.38 19.93
N HIS A 159 -23.39 3.24 19.33
CA HIS A 159 -24.45 2.37 19.85
C HIS A 159 -24.15 1.86 21.26
N VAL A 160 -22.90 1.44 21.51
CA VAL A 160 -22.44 1.02 22.85
C VAL A 160 -22.53 2.16 23.86
N GLN A 161 -22.15 3.39 23.47
CA GLN A 161 -22.26 4.55 24.36
C GLN A 161 -23.71 4.90 24.68
N GLN A 162 -24.61 4.83 23.69
CA GLN A 162 -26.04 5.04 23.90
C GLN A 162 -26.63 4.00 24.86
N GLN A 163 -26.29 2.72 24.68
CA GLN A 163 -26.77 1.68 25.59
C GLN A 163 -26.28 1.89 27.02
N ARG A 164 -25.00 2.24 27.20
CA ARG A 164 -24.45 2.54 28.54
C ARG A 164 -25.15 3.71 29.23
N LEU A 165 -25.55 4.73 28.47
CA LEU A 165 -26.32 5.85 29.02
C LEU A 165 -27.72 5.42 29.41
N PHE A 166 -28.38 4.59 28.59
CA PHE A 166 -29.70 4.04 28.90
C PHE A 166 -29.67 3.19 30.18
N ASP A 167 -28.75 2.23 30.27
CA ASP A 167 -28.58 1.36 31.44
C ASP A 167 -28.28 2.19 32.72
N ALA A 168 -27.51 3.28 32.59
CA ALA A 168 -27.22 4.17 33.71
C ALA A 168 -28.44 4.98 34.17
N CYS A 169 -29.29 5.42 33.24
CA CYS A 169 -30.55 6.10 33.56
C CYS A 169 -31.54 5.16 34.27
N GLU A 170 -31.71 3.94 33.75
CA GLU A 170 -32.57 2.92 34.36
C GLU A 170 -32.13 2.60 35.79
N ALA A 171 -30.82 2.41 36.01
CA ALA A 171 -30.27 2.19 37.35
C ALA A 171 -30.46 3.40 38.30
N MET A 172 -30.53 4.63 37.77
CA MET A 172 -30.84 5.82 38.58
C MET A 172 -32.32 5.89 38.94
N ASP A 173 -33.21 5.54 38.01
CA ASP A 173 -34.66 5.50 38.25
C ASP A 173 -35.03 4.45 39.30
N ASP A 174 -34.42 3.25 39.23
CA ASP A 174 -34.59 2.20 40.24
C ASP A 174 -34.18 2.67 41.65
N VAL A 175 -33.08 3.43 41.75
CA VAL A 175 -32.62 4.01 43.03
C VAL A 175 -33.59 5.09 43.53
N VAL A 176 -34.23 5.85 42.64
CA VAL A 176 -35.21 6.86 43.04
C VAL A 176 -36.52 6.21 43.53
N GLU A 177 -36.98 5.13 42.89
CA GLU A 177 -38.17 4.39 43.34
C GLU A 177 -37.96 3.77 44.73
N ASP A 178 -36.81 3.15 44.99
CA ASP A 178 -36.48 2.55 46.30
C ASP A 178 -36.37 3.57 47.45
N TYR A 179 -36.18 4.86 47.13
CA TYR A 179 -36.09 5.96 48.11
C TYR A 179 -37.37 6.79 48.24
N THR A 180 -38.44 6.48 47.50
CA THR A 180 -39.75 7.12 47.76
C THR A 180 -40.33 6.62 49.08
N PRO A 181 -40.57 7.51 50.08
CA PRO A 181 -41.09 7.07 51.36
C PRO A 181 -42.46 6.41 51.16
N GLN A 182 -42.65 5.19 51.66
CA GLN A 182 -43.98 4.60 51.79
C GLN A 182 -44.82 5.55 52.65
N GLU A 183 -45.74 6.29 52.01
CA GLU A 183 -46.69 7.15 52.71
C GLU A 183 -47.42 6.32 53.79
N ALA A 184 -47.28 6.79 55.03
CA ALA A 184 -47.93 6.24 56.23
C ALA A 184 -49.33 6.84 56.42
#